data_AF-A0A402BRP7-F1
#
_entry.id   AF-A0A402BRP7-F1
#
_cell.length_a   1.000
_cell.length_b   1.000
_cell.length_c   1.000
_cell.angle_alpha   90.00
_cell.angle_beta   90.00
_cell.angle_gamma   90.00
#
_symmetry.space_group_name_H-M   'P 1'
#
loop_
_entity.id
_entity.type
_entity.pdbx_description
1 polymer ?
#
loop_
_entity_poly.entity_id
_entity_poly.type
_entity_poly.pdbx_seq_one_letter_code
_entity_poly.pdbx_strand_id
1 'polypeptide(L)'
;MSQWKSYKPIWPETVIFWGAGATRALNMHTTDELGQAIYCLAQQEKSLQERVQSAFGLPGISDCVGDLLLILGDDEGAAAAFPSSVQQEALQRQFCDLTAEKLIQRGRELRYTYDWGTLKQLVHICPGHNASSFRLQDLFNLLDMHIGSRHGFHVYGSQGADPRFVTPESLVLARNALIMLIGLLHFHAYHKTLLQEMAVYQQYIGFAEILAQLMQAEGQRFFSAGHTLSDRRFYLFSYAVIHMNWDTILLWLIFNAHRKLNHAGNRLLIDNLVVSLELFHDLSYFMGIRRVDSCEPNIWYPHNESVVQQVNDSSQSSSRRVRIGKFYFPHGCSGWRECPSCGKVTMYLGNQWGYHSPSLFIPPLLPRLSKDWHQPRSIEEADAYLQGQADAMQCAYCGTLTELLHTPLIMQSSFKGHHPPFLEEIQRDMRISLEKAEHIVMFGYTLPPDDVIYRSLLSARQKRDKGHGPYCSVVVGRRADAPDCWLYGDELTNYLHQEPVQNSDFAKAITTARELFGAERVRGYAGGIPQVFTDCTSGLASQAKVLDLLYPKQCYCQPIIRDKR
;
A
#
# COMPACT_ATOMS: atom_id res chain seq x y z
N MET A 1 -8.42 -42.99 26.63
CA MET A 1 -7.76 -41.68 26.39
C MET A 1 -6.47 -41.98 25.64
N SER A 2 -6.17 -41.51 24.44
CA SER A 2 -6.55 -40.27 23.76
C SER A 2 -7.11 -40.49 22.35
N GLN A 3 -8.43 -40.29 22.17
CA GLN A 3 -9.03 -40.08 20.84
C GLN A 3 -8.73 -38.67 20.29
N TRP A 4 -7.99 -37.85 21.03
CA TRP A 4 -7.71 -36.46 20.73
C TRP A 4 -6.40 -36.34 19.95
N LYS A 5 -6.48 -35.87 18.70
CA LYS A 5 -5.30 -35.45 17.93
C LYS A 5 -4.91 -34.03 18.36
N SER A 6 -3.61 -33.75 18.46
CA SER A 6 -3.12 -32.39 18.64
C SER A 6 -3.47 -31.57 17.40
N TYR A 7 -4.17 -30.44 17.58
CA TYR A 7 -4.47 -29.50 16.50
C TYR A 7 -3.35 -28.47 16.40
N LYS A 8 -2.75 -28.38 15.21
CA LYS A 8 -1.76 -27.34 14.87
C LYS A 8 -2.25 -26.64 13.60
N PRO A 9 -2.81 -25.42 13.70
CA PRO A 9 -3.30 -24.72 12.52
C PRO A 9 -2.16 -24.41 11.57
N ILE A 10 -2.45 -24.51 10.28
CA ILE A 10 -1.48 -24.26 9.21
C ILE A 10 -1.67 -22.84 8.71
N TRP A 11 -0.54 -22.19 8.46
CA TRP A 11 -0.42 -20.81 8.08
C TRP A 11 0.64 -20.69 6.97
N PRO A 12 0.74 -19.54 6.30
CA PRO A 12 1.77 -19.30 5.30
C PRO A 12 3.16 -19.49 5.90
N GLU A 13 4.04 -20.16 5.15
CA GLU A 13 5.42 -20.46 5.56
C GLU A 13 6.33 -19.28 5.25
N THR A 14 6.09 -18.57 4.14
CA THR A 14 6.83 -17.36 3.78
C THR A 14 5.95 -16.13 3.93
N VAL A 15 6.43 -15.11 4.64
CA VAL A 15 5.71 -13.83 4.77
C VAL A 15 6.55 -12.70 4.20
N ILE A 16 5.98 -11.97 3.24
CA ILE A 16 6.62 -10.87 2.53
C ILE A 16 6.17 -9.55 3.13
N PHE A 17 7.09 -8.80 3.74
CA PHE A 17 6.88 -7.40 4.10
C PHE A 17 7.17 -6.53 2.88
N TRP A 18 6.12 -6.13 2.18
CA TRP A 18 6.20 -5.26 1.01
C TRP A 18 6.18 -3.79 1.44
N GLY A 19 7.35 -3.17 1.50
CA GLY A 19 7.53 -1.77 1.90
C GLY A 19 7.50 -0.78 0.73
N ALA A 20 7.55 0.52 1.03
CA ALA A 20 7.53 1.56 0.00
C ALA A 20 8.75 1.50 -0.95
N GLY A 21 9.88 0.96 -0.50
CA GLY A 21 11.04 0.70 -1.36
C GLY A 21 10.76 -0.34 -2.45
N ALA A 22 9.71 -1.16 -2.30
CA ALA A 22 9.35 -2.20 -3.25
C ALA A 22 8.75 -1.66 -4.53
N THR A 23 8.18 -0.45 -4.51
CA THR A 23 7.58 0.21 -5.68
C THR A 23 8.37 1.44 -6.11
N ARG A 24 9.52 1.74 -5.49
CA ARG A 24 10.39 2.87 -5.84
C ARG A 24 10.84 2.85 -7.31
N ALA A 25 11.16 1.67 -7.85
CA ALA A 25 11.53 1.52 -9.26
C ALA A 25 10.36 1.78 -10.22
N LEU A 26 9.13 1.87 -9.69
CA LEU A 26 7.91 2.26 -10.38
C LEU A 26 7.52 3.71 -10.04
N ASN A 27 8.51 4.60 -9.87
CA ASN A 27 8.35 6.02 -9.48
C ASN A 27 7.58 6.28 -8.18
N MET A 28 7.12 5.26 -7.47
CA MET A 28 6.37 5.46 -6.23
C MET A 28 7.30 6.02 -5.17
N HIS A 29 6.83 7.05 -4.47
CA HIS A 29 7.60 7.70 -3.43
C HIS A 29 7.75 6.74 -2.24
N THR A 30 8.98 6.62 -1.75
CA THR A 30 9.24 6.09 -0.41
C THR A 30 8.70 7.05 0.66
N THR A 31 8.57 6.61 1.91
CA THR A 31 8.11 7.46 3.02
C THR A 31 8.94 8.73 3.16
N ASP A 32 10.27 8.63 2.98
CA ASP A 32 11.18 9.77 3.03
C ASP A 32 10.97 10.73 1.86
N GLU A 33 10.73 10.20 0.66
CA GLU A 33 10.46 11.01 -0.54
C GLU A 33 9.08 11.68 -0.47
N LEU A 34 8.07 11.04 0.13
CA LEU A 34 6.80 11.69 0.46
C LEU A 34 7.04 12.84 1.44
N GLY A 35 7.85 12.62 2.49
CA GLY A 35 8.23 13.66 3.43
C GLY A 35 8.92 14.84 2.76
N GLN A 36 9.89 14.57 1.88
CA GLN A 36 10.59 15.58 1.09
C GLN A 36 9.63 16.37 0.20
N ALA A 37 8.73 15.70 -0.51
CA ALA A 37 7.75 16.35 -1.37
C ALA A 37 6.83 17.28 -0.57
N ILE A 38 6.29 16.82 0.57
CA ILE A 38 5.44 17.62 1.46
C ILE A 38 6.23 18.82 2.03
N TYR A 39 7.48 18.62 2.45
CA TYR A 39 8.33 19.70 2.92
C TYR A 39 8.59 20.75 1.85
N CYS A 40 8.96 20.33 0.63
CA CYS A 40 9.16 21.20 -0.52
C CYS A 40 7.92 22.03 -0.84
N LEU A 41 6.73 21.42 -0.80
CA LEU A 41 5.46 22.14 -0.99
C LEU A 41 5.20 23.20 0.08
N ALA A 42 5.71 23.02 1.31
CA ALA A 42 5.48 23.98 2.38
C ALA A 42 6.42 25.19 2.36
N GLN A 43 7.57 25.14 1.65
CA GLN A 43 8.62 26.16 1.74
C GLN A 43 8.19 27.57 1.30
N GLN A 44 8.06 28.49 2.25
CA GLN A 44 7.55 29.85 1.98
C GLN A 44 8.53 30.73 1.18
N GLU A 45 9.82 30.40 1.19
CA GLU A 45 10.89 31.16 0.52
C GLU A 45 10.88 30.98 -1.01
N LYS A 46 10.24 29.92 -1.51
CA LYS A 46 10.17 29.57 -2.93
C LYS A 46 8.82 29.92 -3.51
N SER A 47 8.81 30.31 -4.78
CA SER A 47 7.55 30.51 -5.51
C SER A 47 6.73 29.22 -5.53
N LEU A 48 5.40 29.35 -5.61
CA LEU A 48 4.51 28.18 -5.68
C LEU A 48 4.86 27.29 -6.88
N GLN A 49 5.21 27.89 -8.03
CA GLN A 49 5.59 27.15 -9.22
C GLN A 49 6.85 26.29 -8.99
N GLU A 50 7.90 26.84 -8.38
CA GLU A 50 9.12 26.08 -8.07
C GLU A 50 8.84 24.95 -7.09
N ARG A 51 8.02 25.20 -6.06
CA ARG A 51 7.64 24.18 -5.07
C ARG A 51 6.91 23.02 -5.69
N VAL A 52 5.88 23.30 -6.49
CA VAL A 52 5.06 22.27 -7.13
C VAL A 52 5.86 21.51 -8.19
N GLN A 53 6.68 22.20 -8.98
CA GLN A 53 7.56 21.55 -9.94
C GLN A 53 8.59 20.64 -9.27
N SER A 54 9.11 21.02 -8.09
CA SER A 54 10.00 20.18 -7.31
C SER A 54 9.33 18.92 -6.75
N ALA A 55 8.03 18.96 -6.46
CA ALA A 55 7.29 17.83 -5.87
C ALA A 55 6.66 16.91 -6.93
N PHE A 56 6.21 17.43 -8.07
CA PHE A 56 5.47 16.67 -9.09
C PHE A 56 6.17 16.57 -10.45
N GLY A 57 7.04 17.50 -10.84
CA GLY A 57 7.91 17.35 -12.02
C GLY A 57 7.26 17.28 -13.43
N LEU A 58 5.95 17.03 -13.57
CA LEU A 58 5.25 16.95 -14.86
C LEU A 58 4.37 18.18 -15.09
N PRO A 59 4.59 18.97 -16.18
CA PRO A 59 3.92 20.25 -16.40
C PRO A 59 2.38 20.24 -16.23
N GLY A 60 1.67 19.26 -16.80
CA GLY A 60 0.20 19.20 -16.69
C GLY A 60 -0.34 18.88 -15.29
N ILE A 61 0.39 18.10 -14.50
CA ILE A 61 -0.01 17.78 -13.11
C ILE A 61 0.42 18.92 -12.18
N SER A 62 1.61 19.46 -12.39
CA SER A 62 2.13 20.61 -11.65
C SER A 62 1.17 21.80 -11.73
N ASP A 63 0.66 22.13 -12.93
CA ASP A 63 -0.29 23.24 -13.08
C ASP A 63 -1.59 23.00 -12.29
N CYS A 64 -2.13 21.77 -12.34
CA CYS A 64 -3.35 21.42 -11.61
C CYS A 64 -3.15 21.49 -10.09
N VAL A 65 -2.02 21.01 -9.59
CA VAL A 65 -1.70 21.07 -8.16
C VAL A 65 -1.43 22.52 -7.72
N GLY A 66 -0.75 23.31 -8.55
CA GLY A 66 -0.56 24.75 -8.29
C GLY A 66 -1.89 25.48 -8.14
N ASP A 67 -2.82 25.24 -9.06
CA ASP A 67 -4.18 25.78 -8.96
C ASP A 67 -4.89 25.32 -7.67
N LEU A 68 -4.79 24.04 -7.31
CA LEU A 68 -5.37 23.54 -6.06
C LEU A 68 -4.82 24.25 -4.82
N LEU A 69 -3.50 24.43 -4.74
CA LEU A 69 -2.90 25.10 -3.58
C LEU A 69 -3.30 26.58 -3.52
N LEU A 70 -3.42 27.28 -4.65
CA LEU A 70 -4.00 28.63 -4.70
C LEU A 70 -5.44 28.62 -4.18
N ILE A 71 -6.28 27.69 -4.66
CA ILE A 71 -7.67 27.54 -4.19
C ILE A 71 -7.72 27.36 -2.67
N LEU A 72 -6.79 26.60 -2.09
CA LEU A 72 -6.67 26.37 -0.65
C LEU A 72 -6.00 27.53 0.13
N GLY A 73 -5.68 28.64 -0.53
CA GLY A 73 -5.20 29.87 0.10
C GLY A 73 -3.68 29.93 0.29
N ASP A 74 -2.92 29.40 -0.65
CA ASP A 74 -1.45 29.43 -0.57
C ASP A 74 -0.86 30.85 -0.58
N ASP A 75 -1.54 31.80 -1.24
CA ASP A 75 -1.21 33.23 -1.37
C ASP A 75 -1.68 34.10 -0.19
N GLU A 76 -2.51 33.56 0.71
CA GLU A 76 -3.12 34.33 1.81
C GLU A 76 -2.67 33.83 3.19
N GLY A 77 -2.38 34.76 4.10
CA GLY A 77 -2.25 34.43 5.52
C GLY A 77 -3.63 34.12 6.09
N ALA A 78 -4.05 32.85 6.12
CA ALA A 78 -5.13 32.20 6.89
C ALA A 78 -6.53 32.87 7.08
N ALA A 79 -6.78 34.12 6.66
CA ALA A 79 -7.87 34.94 7.18
C ALA A 79 -8.78 35.60 6.12
N ALA A 80 -8.56 35.41 4.81
CA ALA A 80 -9.43 36.02 3.81
C ALA A 80 -10.69 35.18 3.58
N ALA A 81 -11.85 35.79 3.87
CA ALA A 81 -13.17 35.16 3.73
C ALA A 81 -13.67 35.02 2.26
N PHE A 82 -12.96 35.63 1.30
CA PHE A 82 -13.36 35.68 -0.10
C PHE A 82 -12.20 35.34 -1.03
N PRO A 83 -12.46 34.63 -2.15
CA PRO A 83 -11.37 34.27 -3.04
C PRO A 83 -10.77 35.50 -3.71
N SER A 84 -9.44 35.66 -3.66
CA SER A 84 -8.69 36.63 -4.46
C SER A 84 -8.96 36.43 -5.95
N SER A 85 -8.70 37.43 -6.81
CA SER A 85 -8.90 37.27 -8.27
C SER A 85 -8.10 36.10 -8.84
N VAL A 86 -6.89 35.88 -8.31
CA VAL A 86 -6.01 34.76 -8.67
C VAL A 86 -6.66 33.41 -8.32
N GLN A 87 -7.31 33.32 -7.16
CA GLN A 87 -8.00 32.12 -6.71
C GLN A 87 -9.27 31.84 -7.53
N GLN A 88 -9.99 32.90 -7.93
CA GLN A 88 -11.14 32.75 -8.83
C GLN A 88 -10.71 32.22 -10.20
N GLU A 89 -9.59 32.70 -10.73
CA GLU A 89 -9.03 32.18 -11.99
C GLU A 89 -8.59 30.72 -11.85
N ALA A 90 -7.95 30.34 -10.74
CA ALA A 90 -7.57 28.95 -10.46
C ALA A 90 -8.80 28.04 -10.36
N LEU A 91 -9.85 28.47 -9.65
CA LEU A 91 -11.14 27.75 -9.60
C LEU A 91 -11.73 27.57 -11.00
N GLN A 92 -11.78 28.63 -11.80
CA GLN A 92 -12.31 28.59 -13.16
C GLN A 92 -11.52 27.63 -14.07
N ARG A 93 -10.18 27.58 -13.91
CA ARG A 93 -9.32 26.67 -14.67
C ARG A 93 -9.52 25.20 -14.29
N GLN A 94 -9.83 24.89 -13.03
CA GLN A 94 -9.98 23.51 -12.56
C GLN A 94 -11.40 22.97 -12.68
N PHE A 95 -12.40 23.86 -12.58
CA PHE A 95 -13.82 23.52 -12.57
C PHE A 95 -14.58 24.29 -13.65
N CYS A 96 -14.03 24.32 -14.87
CA CYS A 96 -14.53 25.15 -15.98
C CYS A 96 -16.00 24.90 -16.37
N ASP A 97 -16.53 23.73 -16.03
CA ASP A 97 -17.89 23.30 -16.37
C ASP A 97 -18.93 23.78 -15.31
N LEU A 98 -18.50 24.41 -14.22
CA LEU A 98 -19.38 24.92 -13.16
C LEU A 98 -19.85 26.36 -13.44
N THR A 99 -21.07 26.68 -12.98
CA THR A 99 -21.57 28.06 -12.95
C THR A 99 -20.82 28.89 -11.91
N ALA A 100 -20.83 30.22 -12.06
CA ALA A 100 -20.17 31.13 -11.11
C ALA A 100 -20.59 30.90 -9.64
N GLU A 101 -21.87 30.67 -9.39
CA GLU A 101 -22.38 30.36 -8.05
C GLU A 101 -21.82 29.03 -7.51
N LYS A 102 -21.84 27.98 -8.33
CA LYS A 102 -21.29 26.66 -7.96
C LYS A 102 -19.78 26.70 -7.76
N LEU A 103 -19.05 27.51 -8.52
CA LEU A 103 -17.62 27.72 -8.35
C LEU A 103 -17.27 28.30 -6.99
N ILE A 104 -17.99 29.35 -6.56
CA ILE A 104 -17.80 29.97 -5.24
C ILE A 104 -18.10 28.96 -4.13
N GLN A 105 -19.20 28.22 -4.27
CA GLN A 105 -19.58 27.19 -3.32
C GLN A 105 -18.51 26.09 -3.22
N ARG A 106 -18.02 25.59 -4.35
CA ARG A 106 -16.99 24.56 -4.38
C ARG A 106 -15.67 25.03 -3.75
N GLY A 107 -15.25 26.26 -4.04
CA GLY A 107 -14.07 26.87 -3.42
C GLY A 107 -14.19 26.94 -1.89
N ARG A 108 -15.37 27.30 -1.37
CA ARG A 108 -15.64 27.31 0.08
C ARG A 108 -15.57 25.90 0.66
N GLU A 109 -16.24 24.92 0.06
CA GLU A 109 -16.22 23.52 0.51
C GLU A 109 -14.81 22.96 0.61
N LEU A 110 -13.98 23.21 -0.40
CA LEU A 110 -12.58 22.78 -0.41
C LEU A 110 -11.80 23.38 0.76
N ARG A 111 -11.96 24.68 1.04
CA ARG A 111 -11.32 25.35 2.19
C ARG A 111 -11.85 24.89 3.54
N TYR A 112 -13.13 24.55 3.64
CA TYR A 112 -13.72 23.98 4.85
C TYR A 112 -13.29 22.53 5.11
N THR A 113 -12.78 21.84 4.09
CA THR A 113 -12.40 20.42 4.16
C THR A 113 -10.89 20.23 4.33
N TYR A 114 -10.09 21.09 3.68
CA TYR A 114 -8.64 20.95 3.57
C TYR A 114 -7.93 22.24 4.02
N ASP A 115 -7.31 22.21 5.20
CA ASP A 115 -6.57 23.37 5.74
C ASP A 115 -5.08 23.30 5.40
N TRP A 116 -4.76 23.73 4.17
CA TRP A 116 -3.38 23.81 3.68
C TRP A 116 -2.53 24.80 4.49
N GLY A 117 -3.11 25.93 4.91
CA GLY A 117 -2.41 26.95 5.67
C GLY A 117 -1.89 26.43 7.01
N THR A 118 -2.74 25.74 7.77
CA THR A 118 -2.33 25.06 9.01
C THR A 118 -1.32 23.96 8.71
N LEU A 119 -1.53 23.11 7.70
CA LEU A 119 -0.57 22.05 7.34
C LEU A 119 0.84 22.60 7.06
N LYS A 120 0.96 23.71 6.30
CA LYS A 120 2.25 24.39 6.08
C LYS A 120 2.94 24.75 7.38
N GLN A 121 2.19 25.33 8.33
CA GLN A 121 2.72 25.73 9.63
C GLN A 121 3.20 24.52 10.45
N LEU A 122 2.43 23.43 10.43
CA LEU A 122 2.80 22.18 11.12
C LEU A 122 4.08 21.56 10.56
N VAL A 123 4.28 21.59 9.26
CA VAL A 123 5.52 21.11 8.63
C VAL A 123 6.74 21.87 9.15
N HIS A 124 6.63 23.17 9.42
CA HIS A 124 7.76 24.02 9.84
C HIS A 124 8.14 23.86 11.32
N ILE A 125 7.21 23.43 12.17
CA ILE A 125 7.50 23.16 13.58
C ILE A 125 7.94 21.72 13.85
N CYS A 126 7.77 20.82 12.88
CA CYS A 126 8.27 19.47 12.99
C CYS A 126 9.81 19.47 13.03
N PRO A 127 10.44 18.49 13.72
CA PRO A 127 11.89 18.33 13.68
C PRO A 127 12.42 18.18 12.23
N GLY A 128 13.59 18.74 11.98
CA GLY A 128 14.22 18.79 10.66
C GLY A 128 14.19 20.20 10.05
N HIS A 129 15.34 20.71 9.65
CA HIS A 129 15.50 22.08 9.13
C HIS A 129 15.54 22.15 7.59
N ASN A 130 15.42 21.01 6.93
CA ASN A 130 15.46 20.89 5.48
C ASN A 130 14.74 19.61 5.02
N ALA A 131 14.52 19.50 3.71
CA ALA A 131 13.79 18.39 3.12
C ALA A 131 14.40 17.01 3.48
N SER A 132 15.72 16.90 3.56
CA SER A 132 16.40 15.62 3.84
C SER A 132 16.38 15.21 5.32
N SER A 133 16.10 16.13 6.24
CA SER A 133 16.01 15.86 7.68
C SER A 133 14.57 15.81 8.21
N PHE A 134 13.61 16.38 7.47
CA PHE A 134 12.19 16.29 7.79
C PHE A 134 11.68 14.85 7.65
N ARG A 135 10.93 14.39 8.65
CA ARG A 135 10.31 13.06 8.65
C ARG A 135 8.80 13.18 8.63
N LEU A 136 8.16 12.58 7.61
CA LEU A 136 6.70 12.53 7.51
C LEU A 136 6.05 11.90 8.76
N GLN A 137 6.75 10.95 9.36
CA GLN A 137 6.41 10.29 10.60
C GLN A 137 6.16 11.26 11.78
N ASP A 138 7.00 12.31 11.91
CA ASP A 138 6.89 13.28 13.01
C ASP A 138 5.65 14.17 12.84
N LEU A 139 5.30 14.50 11.60
CA LEU A 139 4.07 15.22 11.28
C LEU A 139 2.82 14.39 11.62
N PHE A 140 2.80 13.10 11.28
CA PHE A 140 1.72 12.20 11.69
C PHE A 140 1.64 12.04 13.21
N ASN A 141 2.78 11.88 13.89
CA ASN A 141 2.82 11.80 15.36
C ASN A 141 2.17 13.04 16.00
N LEU A 142 2.52 14.23 15.52
CA LEU A 142 1.99 15.49 16.01
C LEU A 142 0.47 15.60 15.76
N LEU A 143 0.03 15.30 14.53
CA LEU A 143 -1.39 15.34 14.17
C LEU A 143 -2.21 14.34 15.00
N ASP A 144 -1.82 13.06 14.99
CA ASP A 144 -2.59 11.99 15.61
C ASP A 144 -2.65 12.14 17.15
N MET A 145 -1.57 12.61 17.79
CA MET A 145 -1.53 12.87 19.23
C MET A 145 -2.51 13.99 19.63
N HIS A 146 -2.49 15.12 18.92
CA HIS A 146 -3.32 16.27 19.25
C HIS A 146 -4.79 16.08 18.86
N ILE A 147 -5.07 15.44 17.72
CA ILE A 147 -6.43 15.07 17.31
C ILE A 147 -7.02 14.06 18.30
N GLY A 148 -6.27 13.01 18.65
CA GLY A 148 -6.73 11.97 19.57
C GLY A 148 -7.00 12.49 20.98
N SER A 149 -6.19 13.44 21.46
CA SER A 149 -6.35 14.06 22.78
C SER A 149 -7.31 15.26 22.80
N ARG A 150 -7.79 15.71 21.63
CA ARG A 150 -8.65 16.90 21.45
C ARG A 150 -8.03 18.21 22.00
N HIS A 151 -6.72 18.38 21.82
CA HIS A 151 -6.01 19.59 22.26
C HIS A 151 -5.41 20.35 21.07
N GLY A 152 -5.59 21.67 21.09
CA GLY A 152 -4.85 22.60 20.23
C GLY A 152 -3.51 23.01 20.85
N PHE A 153 -2.70 23.75 20.11
CA PHE A 153 -1.43 24.30 20.59
C PHE A 153 -1.05 25.57 19.82
N HIS A 154 -0.12 26.34 20.39
CA HIS A 154 0.38 27.54 19.76
C HIS A 154 1.52 27.22 18.78
N VAL A 155 1.47 27.84 17.61
CA VAL A 155 2.53 27.80 16.60
C VAL A 155 3.13 29.19 16.48
N TYR A 156 4.45 29.26 16.59
CA TYR A 156 5.19 30.50 16.41
C TYR A 156 5.48 30.69 14.92
N GLY A 157 5.10 31.85 14.38
CA GLY A 157 5.43 32.22 13.01
C GLY A 157 6.92 32.58 12.83
N SER A 158 7.27 33.04 11.63
CA SER A 158 8.57 33.69 11.38
C SER A 158 8.79 34.87 12.34
N GLN A 159 10.06 35.18 12.63
CA GLN A 159 10.48 36.03 13.75
C GLN A 159 9.63 37.30 13.95
N GLY A 160 9.02 37.42 15.15
CA GLY A 160 8.28 38.61 15.59
C GLY A 160 6.76 38.53 15.46
N ALA A 161 6.19 37.45 14.88
CA ALA A 161 4.75 37.25 14.83
C ALA A 161 4.20 36.68 16.15
N ASP A 162 3.02 37.16 16.56
CA ASP A 162 2.30 36.60 17.71
C ASP A 162 2.00 35.12 17.51
N PRO A 163 2.09 34.29 18.57
CA PRO A 163 1.79 32.88 18.47
C PRO A 163 0.34 32.66 18.04
N ARG A 164 0.15 31.92 16.94
CA ARG A 164 -1.17 31.54 16.46
C ARG A 164 -1.62 30.26 17.16
N PHE A 165 -2.77 30.29 17.82
CA PHE A 165 -3.39 29.06 18.34
C PHE A 165 -4.00 28.24 17.20
N VAL A 166 -3.57 26.99 17.07
CA VAL A 166 -4.15 26.00 16.15
C VAL A 166 -5.16 25.16 16.93
N THR A 167 -6.42 25.19 16.49
CA THR A 167 -7.52 24.47 17.15
C THR A 167 -7.49 22.97 16.81
N PRO A 168 -8.05 22.09 17.67
CA PRO A 168 -8.22 20.67 17.34
C PRO A 168 -8.93 20.43 16.01
N GLU A 169 -9.93 21.24 15.68
CA GLU A 169 -10.71 21.16 14.44
C GLU A 169 -9.82 21.45 13.23
N SER A 170 -8.98 22.49 13.29
CA SER A 170 -8.01 22.81 12.23
C SER A 170 -7.01 21.66 12.00
N LEU A 171 -6.65 20.90 13.04
CA LEU A 171 -5.75 19.75 12.89
C LEU A 171 -6.39 18.62 12.06
N VAL A 172 -7.69 18.38 12.23
CA VAL A 172 -8.42 17.40 11.40
C VAL A 172 -8.40 17.83 9.93
N LEU A 173 -8.65 19.11 9.64
CA LEU A 173 -8.62 19.65 8.28
C LEU A 173 -7.21 19.65 7.67
N ALA A 174 -6.17 19.89 8.48
CA ALA A 174 -4.78 19.77 8.07
C ALA A 174 -4.40 18.31 7.76
N ARG A 175 -4.89 17.36 8.56
CA ARG A 175 -4.73 15.92 8.29
C ARG A 175 -5.42 15.50 6.99
N ASN A 176 -6.61 16.02 6.72
CA ASN A 176 -7.29 15.80 5.43
C ASN A 176 -6.45 16.33 4.26
N ALA A 177 -5.87 17.54 4.40
CA ALA A 177 -5.00 18.10 3.37
C ALA A 177 -3.75 17.24 3.14
N LEU A 178 -3.17 16.67 4.20
CA LEU A 178 -2.03 15.76 4.11
C LEU A 178 -2.38 14.47 3.35
N ILE A 179 -3.52 13.85 3.68
CA ILE A 179 -4.01 12.65 2.98
C ILE A 179 -4.28 12.95 1.51
N MET A 180 -4.86 14.12 1.22
CA MET A 180 -5.11 14.56 -0.15
C MET A 180 -3.82 14.68 -0.97
N LEU A 181 -2.78 15.33 -0.40
CA LEU A 181 -1.48 15.47 -1.08
C LEU A 181 -0.79 14.12 -1.30
N ILE A 182 -0.83 13.22 -0.32
CA ILE A 182 -0.30 11.86 -0.46
C ILE A 182 -1.03 11.11 -1.59
N GLY A 183 -2.36 11.20 -1.64
CA GLY A 183 -3.17 10.61 -2.69
C GLY A 183 -2.80 11.13 -4.08
N LEU A 184 -2.59 12.45 -4.22
CA LEU A 184 -2.13 13.07 -5.47
C LEU A 184 -0.71 12.63 -5.86
N LEU A 185 0.22 12.51 -4.91
CA LEU A 185 1.58 12.04 -5.17
C LEU A 185 1.59 10.58 -5.65
N HIS A 186 0.77 9.70 -5.06
CA HIS A 186 0.62 8.32 -5.52
C HIS A 186 -0.03 8.23 -6.90
N PHE A 187 -1.12 8.98 -7.12
CA PHE A 187 -1.78 9.07 -8.42
C PHE A 187 -0.80 9.50 -9.52
N HIS A 188 -0.05 10.56 -9.26
CA HIS A 188 0.97 11.11 -10.15
C HIS A 188 2.07 10.09 -10.44
N ALA A 189 2.66 9.49 -9.40
CA ALA A 189 3.75 8.53 -9.53
C ALA A 189 3.35 7.32 -10.38
N TYR A 190 2.14 6.79 -10.19
CA TYR A 190 1.63 5.69 -10.98
C TYR A 190 1.45 6.06 -12.46
N HIS A 191 0.88 7.23 -12.76
CA HIS A 191 0.73 7.69 -14.14
C HIS A 191 2.08 7.95 -14.81
N LYS A 192 3.05 8.50 -14.07
CA LYS A 192 4.43 8.64 -14.55
C LYS A 192 5.02 7.28 -14.92
N THR A 193 4.76 6.24 -14.14
CA THR A 193 5.21 4.86 -14.44
C THR A 193 4.59 4.29 -15.71
N LEU A 194 3.28 4.46 -15.90
CA LEU A 194 2.62 4.01 -17.13
C LEU A 194 3.15 4.73 -18.38
N LEU A 195 3.69 5.95 -18.24
CA LEU A 195 4.24 6.73 -19.34
C LEU A 195 5.75 6.49 -19.58
N GLN A 196 6.54 6.35 -18.52
CA GLN A 196 8.00 6.43 -18.57
C GLN A 196 8.71 5.13 -18.18
N GLU A 197 8.11 4.28 -17.35
CA GLU A 197 8.77 3.11 -16.76
C GLU A 197 8.11 1.78 -17.14
N MET A 198 7.52 1.72 -18.34
CA MET A 198 6.78 0.53 -18.80
C MET A 198 7.64 -0.73 -18.84
N ALA A 199 8.93 -0.63 -19.19
CA ALA A 199 9.84 -1.78 -19.20
C ALA A 199 10.02 -2.38 -17.80
N VAL A 200 10.18 -1.52 -16.79
CA VAL A 200 10.26 -1.95 -15.39
C VAL A 200 8.90 -2.49 -14.93
N TYR A 201 7.79 -1.83 -15.29
CA TYR A 201 6.45 -2.29 -14.96
C TYR A 201 6.16 -3.72 -15.48
N GLN A 202 6.64 -4.07 -16.68
CA GLN A 202 6.55 -5.43 -17.21
C GLN A 202 7.28 -6.47 -16.36
N GLN A 203 8.38 -6.09 -15.70
CA GLN A 203 9.09 -6.98 -14.79
C GLN A 203 8.23 -7.31 -13.56
N TYR A 204 7.48 -6.34 -13.03
CA TYR A 204 6.55 -6.56 -11.92
C TYR A 204 5.32 -7.37 -12.34
N ILE A 205 4.83 -7.19 -13.57
CA ILE A 205 3.79 -8.06 -14.15
C ILE A 205 4.29 -9.50 -14.17
N GLY A 206 5.48 -9.74 -14.73
CA GLY A 206 6.09 -11.07 -14.76
C GLY A 206 6.27 -11.67 -13.36
N PHE A 207 6.70 -10.86 -12.39
CA PHE A 207 6.79 -11.27 -10.99
C PHE A 207 5.45 -11.76 -10.43
N ALA A 208 4.37 -10.97 -10.61
CA ALA A 208 3.04 -11.35 -10.16
C ALA A 208 2.48 -12.60 -10.87
N GLU A 209 2.76 -12.76 -12.18
CA GLU A 209 2.39 -13.95 -12.93
C GLU A 209 3.10 -15.20 -12.41
N ILE A 210 4.38 -15.11 -12.08
CA ILE A 210 5.13 -16.21 -11.47
C ILE A 210 4.54 -16.56 -10.11
N LEU A 211 4.25 -15.58 -9.25
CA LEU A 211 3.62 -15.83 -7.94
C LEU A 211 2.31 -16.63 -8.09
N ALA A 212 1.48 -16.24 -9.05
CA ALA A 212 0.22 -16.92 -9.34
C ALA A 212 0.45 -18.35 -9.84
N GLN A 213 1.39 -18.55 -10.78
CA GLN A 213 1.75 -19.87 -11.30
C GLN A 213 2.26 -20.81 -10.22
N LEU A 214 3.09 -20.32 -9.29
CA LEU A 214 3.60 -21.10 -8.16
C LEU A 214 2.45 -21.61 -7.29
N MET A 215 1.44 -20.77 -7.01
CA MET A 215 0.28 -21.17 -6.20
C MET A 215 -0.67 -22.09 -6.97
N GLN A 216 -0.71 -22.02 -8.29
CA GLN A 216 -1.45 -23.01 -9.06
C GLN A 216 -0.76 -24.37 -9.06
N ALA A 217 0.54 -24.41 -9.33
CA ALA A 217 1.36 -25.62 -9.36
C ALA A 217 1.38 -26.32 -7.99
N GLU A 218 1.51 -25.55 -6.91
CA GLU A 218 1.43 -26.08 -5.55
C GLU A 218 0.07 -26.73 -5.27
N GLY A 219 -1.03 -26.14 -5.77
CA GLY A 219 -2.37 -26.67 -5.55
C GLY A 219 -2.56 -28.01 -6.24
N GLN A 220 -2.07 -28.12 -7.49
CA GLN A 220 -2.06 -29.39 -8.23
C GLN A 220 -1.24 -30.45 -7.48
N ARG A 221 -0.06 -30.09 -6.97
CA ARG A 221 0.77 -31.02 -6.18
C ARG A 221 0.04 -31.52 -4.93
N PHE A 222 -0.57 -30.65 -4.15
CA PHE A 222 -1.31 -31.07 -2.95
C PHE A 222 -2.51 -31.94 -3.29
N PHE A 223 -3.19 -31.64 -4.39
CA PHE A 223 -4.25 -32.52 -4.89
C PHE A 223 -3.71 -33.92 -5.24
N SER A 224 -2.62 -34.00 -6.00
CA SER A 224 -1.98 -35.27 -6.37
C SER A 224 -1.46 -36.06 -5.16
N ALA A 225 -1.06 -35.37 -4.09
CA ALA A 225 -0.65 -36.00 -2.83
C ALA A 225 -1.82 -36.40 -1.92
N GLY A 226 -3.08 -36.23 -2.36
CA GLY A 226 -4.27 -36.68 -1.64
C GLY A 226 -4.69 -35.78 -0.47
N HIS A 227 -4.25 -34.52 -0.44
CA HIS A 227 -4.69 -33.58 0.59
C HIS A 227 -6.17 -33.24 0.44
N THR A 228 -6.85 -33.14 1.59
CA THR A 228 -8.24 -32.69 1.66
C THR A 228 -8.35 -31.24 1.17
N LEU A 229 -9.27 -30.99 0.23
CA LEU A 229 -9.43 -29.69 -0.45
C LEU A 229 -9.95 -28.59 0.48
N SER A 230 -10.72 -28.96 1.52
CA SER A 230 -11.24 -28.06 2.53
C SER A 230 -10.26 -27.82 3.70
N ASP A 231 -9.04 -28.35 3.65
CA ASP A 231 -7.99 -28.11 4.64
C ASP A 231 -7.11 -26.92 4.24
N ARG A 232 -6.69 -26.11 5.23
CA ARG A 232 -5.71 -25.02 5.06
C ARG A 232 -4.45 -25.45 4.31
N ARG A 233 -4.02 -26.72 4.46
CA ARG A 233 -2.91 -27.30 3.70
C ARG A 233 -3.09 -27.14 2.21
N PHE A 234 -4.29 -27.41 1.72
CA PHE A 234 -4.62 -27.26 0.33
C PHE A 234 -4.95 -25.81 0.02
N TYR A 235 -5.98 -25.25 0.67
CA TYR A 235 -6.58 -24.03 0.16
C TYR A 235 -5.80 -22.76 0.46
N LEU A 236 -4.93 -22.74 1.48
CA LEU A 236 -4.13 -21.57 1.80
C LEU A 236 -2.83 -21.60 1.01
N PHE A 237 -2.46 -20.46 0.42
CA PHE A 237 -1.14 -20.27 -0.19
C PHE A 237 -0.03 -20.47 0.84
N SER A 238 1.14 -20.89 0.38
CA SER A 238 2.32 -21.01 1.23
C SER A 238 3.02 -19.67 1.49
N TYR A 239 2.66 -18.61 0.75
CA TYR A 239 3.09 -17.25 1.07
C TYR A 239 1.94 -16.33 1.48
N ALA A 240 2.26 -15.28 2.24
CA ALA A 240 1.40 -14.14 2.49
C ALA A 240 2.14 -12.82 2.26
N VAL A 241 1.38 -11.76 1.98
CA VAL A 241 1.90 -10.41 1.79
C VAL A 241 1.38 -9.51 2.90
N ILE A 242 2.31 -8.85 3.60
CA ILE A 242 2.03 -7.73 4.49
C ILE A 242 2.47 -6.47 3.76
N HIS A 243 1.49 -5.70 3.30
CA HIS A 243 1.71 -4.49 2.53
C HIS A 243 1.86 -3.29 3.47
N MET A 244 3.10 -2.86 3.65
CA MET A 244 3.46 -1.79 4.57
C MET A 244 3.35 -0.39 3.95
N ASN A 245 3.19 -0.32 2.63
CA ASN A 245 2.90 0.92 1.90
C ASN A 245 1.38 1.12 1.70
N TRP A 246 0.95 2.31 1.26
CA TRP A 246 -0.48 2.59 1.01
C TRP A 246 -0.92 2.38 -0.45
N ASP A 247 -0.03 2.07 -1.38
CA ASP A 247 -0.38 1.84 -2.79
C ASP A 247 -1.11 0.50 -3.04
N THR A 248 -1.74 0.36 -4.21
CA THR A 248 -2.50 -0.83 -4.63
C THR A 248 -1.81 -1.65 -5.73
N ILE A 249 -0.59 -1.30 -6.13
CA ILE A 249 0.02 -1.79 -7.38
C ILE A 249 0.22 -3.31 -7.31
N LEU A 250 0.89 -3.82 -6.26
CA LEU A 250 1.13 -5.26 -6.16
C LEU A 250 -0.18 -6.06 -6.14
N LEU A 251 -1.16 -5.61 -5.34
CA LEU A 251 -2.46 -6.28 -5.25
C LEU A 251 -3.12 -6.34 -6.63
N TRP A 252 -3.09 -5.23 -7.38
CA TRP A 252 -3.66 -5.16 -8.72
C TRP A 252 -2.99 -6.11 -9.71
N LEU A 253 -1.65 -6.17 -9.68
CA LEU A 253 -0.89 -7.08 -10.52
C LEU A 253 -1.24 -8.54 -10.22
N ILE A 254 -1.30 -8.93 -8.94
CA ILE A 254 -1.66 -10.31 -8.57
C ILE A 254 -3.13 -10.61 -8.89
N PHE A 255 -4.04 -9.66 -8.72
CA PHE A 255 -5.45 -9.82 -9.12
C PHE A 255 -5.59 -10.12 -10.62
N ASN A 256 -4.88 -9.38 -11.47
CA ASN A 256 -4.90 -9.63 -12.92
C ASN A 256 -4.22 -10.95 -13.28
N ALA A 257 -3.12 -11.32 -12.61
CA ALA A 257 -2.47 -12.61 -12.80
C ALA A 257 -3.39 -13.79 -12.42
N HIS A 258 -4.07 -13.70 -11.28
CA HIS A 258 -5.07 -14.70 -10.86
C HIS A 258 -6.22 -14.77 -11.86
N ARG A 259 -6.78 -13.63 -12.28
CA ARG A 259 -7.85 -13.59 -13.29
C ARG A 259 -7.43 -14.30 -14.57
N LYS A 260 -6.23 -14.00 -15.09
CA LYS A 260 -5.66 -14.63 -16.28
C LYS A 260 -5.59 -16.16 -16.11
N LEU A 261 -5.06 -16.65 -14.99
CA LEU A 261 -4.93 -18.10 -14.73
C LEU A 261 -6.27 -18.80 -14.49
N ASN A 262 -7.23 -18.12 -13.84
CA ASN A 262 -8.57 -18.65 -13.62
C ASN A 262 -9.32 -18.83 -14.96
N HIS A 263 -9.14 -17.92 -15.92
CA HIS A 263 -9.71 -18.05 -17.26
C HIS A 263 -8.93 -18.99 -18.19
N ALA A 264 -7.64 -19.25 -17.93
CA ALA A 264 -6.85 -20.21 -18.68
C ALA A 264 -7.33 -21.67 -18.51
N GLY A 265 -8.25 -21.92 -17.56
CA GLY A 265 -8.97 -23.18 -17.45
C GLY A 265 -8.10 -24.33 -16.95
N ASN A 266 -7.25 -24.08 -15.97
CA ASN A 266 -6.51 -25.13 -15.26
C ASN A 266 -7.46 -26.04 -14.50
N ARG A 267 -7.30 -27.36 -14.68
CA ARG A 267 -8.31 -28.35 -14.24
C ARG A 267 -7.71 -29.43 -13.35
N LEU A 268 -8.49 -29.87 -12.39
CA LEU A 268 -8.28 -31.06 -11.57
C LEU A 268 -9.29 -32.13 -12.01
N LEU A 269 -8.89 -33.40 -11.94
CA LEU A 269 -9.80 -34.53 -12.17
C LEU A 269 -10.20 -35.13 -10.81
N ILE A 270 -11.42 -34.87 -10.37
CA ILE A 270 -11.98 -35.33 -9.09
C ILE A 270 -13.14 -36.27 -9.40
N ASP A 271 -13.06 -37.54 -9.03
CA ASP A 271 -14.13 -38.53 -9.26
C ASP A 271 -14.66 -38.55 -10.71
N ASN A 272 -13.74 -38.51 -11.68
CA ASN A 272 -14.01 -38.41 -13.13
C ASN A 272 -14.69 -37.10 -13.60
N LEU A 273 -14.83 -36.11 -12.72
CA LEU A 273 -15.27 -34.76 -13.05
C LEU A 273 -14.08 -33.82 -13.21
N VAL A 274 -14.15 -33.00 -14.24
CA VAL A 274 -13.13 -32.00 -14.52
C VAL A 274 -13.54 -30.67 -13.87
N VAL A 275 -12.74 -30.21 -12.92
CA VAL A 275 -13.06 -29.09 -12.01
C VAL A 275 -11.98 -28.01 -12.12
N SER A 276 -12.34 -26.72 -12.19
CA SER A 276 -11.33 -25.66 -12.26
C SER A 276 -10.59 -25.48 -10.92
N LEU A 277 -9.30 -25.14 -10.97
CA LEU A 277 -8.55 -24.67 -9.80
C LEU A 277 -8.32 -23.16 -9.89
N GLU A 278 -9.05 -22.42 -9.07
CA GLU A 278 -9.08 -20.95 -9.08
C GLU A 278 -8.31 -20.35 -7.90
N LEU A 279 -7.70 -19.20 -8.14
CA LEU A 279 -6.92 -18.43 -7.17
C LEU A 279 -7.63 -17.14 -6.81
N PHE A 280 -7.71 -16.83 -5.51
CA PHE A 280 -8.27 -15.59 -4.97
C PHE A 280 -7.43 -15.05 -3.81
N HIS A 281 -7.87 -13.95 -3.22
CA HIS A 281 -7.21 -13.31 -2.09
C HIS A 281 -8.17 -13.15 -0.94
N ASP A 282 -7.65 -13.38 0.25
CA ASP A 282 -8.27 -13.06 1.52
C ASP A 282 -7.62 -11.77 2.06
N LEU A 283 -8.43 -10.71 2.15
CA LEU A 283 -8.02 -9.38 2.62
C LEU A 283 -8.13 -9.24 4.15
N SER A 284 -8.43 -10.34 4.86
CA SER A 284 -8.41 -10.45 6.33
C SER A 284 -9.43 -9.60 7.08
N TYR A 285 -10.30 -8.91 6.35
CA TYR A 285 -11.48 -8.25 6.86
C TYR A 285 -12.61 -8.39 5.86
N PHE A 286 -13.85 -8.44 6.36
CA PHE A 286 -15.03 -8.48 5.50
C PHE A 286 -15.25 -7.10 4.87
N MET A 287 -14.63 -6.90 3.72
CA MET A 287 -14.73 -5.67 2.94
C MET A 287 -15.26 -5.92 1.53
N GLY A 288 -15.95 -4.92 1.01
CA GLY A 288 -16.54 -4.96 -0.32
C GLY A 288 -15.57 -4.35 -1.30
N ILE A 289 -15.38 -4.97 -2.44
CA ILE A 289 -14.64 -4.40 -3.56
C ILE A 289 -15.67 -3.85 -4.53
N ARG A 290 -15.54 -2.59 -4.91
CA ARG A 290 -16.34 -2.02 -5.98
C ARG A 290 -16.05 -2.82 -7.26
N ARG A 291 -17.07 -3.44 -7.85
CA ARG A 291 -16.89 -4.42 -8.94
C ARG A 291 -16.14 -3.80 -10.13
N VAL A 292 -15.06 -4.42 -10.56
CA VAL A 292 -14.30 -4.00 -11.77
C VAL A 292 -15.08 -4.38 -13.04
N ASP A 293 -14.97 -3.59 -14.12
CA ASP A 293 -15.72 -3.74 -15.38
C ASP A 293 -17.26 -3.68 -15.16
N SER A 294 -17.72 -2.74 -14.34
CA SER A 294 -19.16 -2.54 -14.10
C SER A 294 -19.52 -1.05 -14.13
N CYS A 295 -20.67 -0.75 -14.74
CA CYS A 295 -21.30 0.57 -14.72
C CYS A 295 -22.14 0.82 -13.47
N GLU A 296 -22.26 -0.17 -12.57
CA GLU A 296 -23.05 -0.09 -11.34
C GLU A 296 -22.11 -0.05 -10.11
N PRO A 297 -22.56 0.51 -8.97
CA PRO A 297 -21.75 0.61 -7.76
C PRO A 297 -21.73 -0.70 -6.95
N ASN A 298 -22.05 -1.83 -7.60
CA ASN A 298 -22.22 -3.14 -6.97
C ASN A 298 -20.97 -3.61 -6.24
N ILE A 299 -21.22 -4.31 -5.13
CA ILE A 299 -20.16 -4.98 -4.36
C ILE A 299 -19.79 -6.31 -5.02
N TRP A 300 -18.49 -6.53 -5.13
CA TRP A 300 -17.88 -7.83 -5.28
C TRP A 300 -17.13 -8.18 -3.99
N TYR A 301 -17.46 -9.33 -3.38
CA TYR A 301 -16.78 -9.79 -2.17
C TYR A 301 -15.57 -10.65 -2.53
N PRO A 302 -14.37 -10.35 -1.97
CA PRO A 302 -13.22 -11.24 -2.09
C PRO A 302 -13.50 -12.55 -1.34
N HIS A 303 -12.80 -13.62 -1.72
CA HIS A 303 -12.94 -14.90 -1.04
C HIS A 303 -12.22 -14.85 0.31
N ASN A 304 -12.85 -15.35 1.36
CA ASN A 304 -12.23 -15.60 2.65
C ASN A 304 -12.24 -17.10 2.96
N GLU A 305 -11.60 -17.51 4.06
CA GLU A 305 -11.51 -18.93 4.43
C GLU A 305 -12.89 -19.60 4.54
N SER A 306 -13.90 -18.91 5.08
CA SER A 306 -15.25 -19.47 5.23
C SER A 306 -15.89 -19.82 3.88
N VAL A 307 -15.77 -18.94 2.88
CA VAL A 307 -16.27 -19.20 1.52
C VAL A 307 -15.52 -20.36 0.88
N VAL A 308 -14.20 -20.40 1.04
CA VAL A 308 -13.37 -21.43 0.42
C VAL A 308 -13.61 -22.81 1.01
N GLN A 309 -13.81 -22.91 2.33
CA GLN A 309 -14.17 -24.17 2.98
C GLN A 309 -15.47 -24.74 2.42
N GLN A 310 -16.49 -23.90 2.19
CA GLN A 310 -17.76 -24.33 1.60
C GLN A 310 -17.61 -24.76 0.14
N VAL A 311 -16.90 -23.98 -0.67
CA VAL A 311 -16.71 -24.27 -2.11
C VAL A 311 -15.86 -25.53 -2.33
N ASN A 312 -14.93 -25.82 -1.42
CA ASN A 312 -14.05 -26.97 -1.51
C ASN A 312 -14.57 -28.22 -0.81
N ASP A 313 -15.70 -28.15 -0.11
CA ASP A 313 -16.29 -29.31 0.54
C ASP A 313 -16.62 -30.39 -0.51
N SER A 314 -16.17 -31.62 -0.24
CA SER A 314 -16.43 -32.79 -1.08
C SER A 314 -17.92 -33.10 -1.23
N SER A 315 -18.77 -32.71 -0.28
CA SER A 315 -20.22 -32.92 -0.40
C SER A 315 -20.89 -31.94 -1.37
N GLN A 316 -20.20 -30.89 -1.80
CA GLN A 316 -20.72 -29.90 -2.72
C GLN A 316 -20.33 -30.23 -4.17
N SER A 317 -21.32 -30.31 -5.06
CA SER A 317 -21.12 -30.43 -6.50
C SER A 317 -20.72 -29.08 -7.12
N SER A 318 -19.55 -28.57 -6.75
CA SER A 318 -18.99 -27.33 -7.33
C SER A 318 -18.14 -27.65 -8.56
N SER A 319 -18.32 -26.88 -9.64
CA SER A 319 -17.49 -26.93 -10.86
C SER A 319 -16.09 -26.34 -10.68
N ARG A 320 -15.78 -25.81 -9.49
CA ARG A 320 -14.50 -25.20 -9.14
C ARG A 320 -13.99 -25.62 -7.76
N ARG A 321 -12.68 -25.52 -7.58
CA ARG A 321 -11.96 -25.56 -6.30
C ARG A 321 -11.10 -24.32 -6.19
N VAL A 322 -10.99 -23.81 -4.97
CA VAL A 322 -10.42 -22.50 -4.71
C VAL A 322 -9.21 -22.60 -3.78
N ARG A 323 -8.19 -21.81 -4.09
CA ARG A 323 -7.11 -21.48 -3.16
C ARG A 323 -7.07 -19.97 -2.95
N ILE A 324 -6.66 -19.54 -1.75
CA ILE A 324 -6.59 -18.14 -1.33
C ILE A 324 -5.23 -17.77 -0.75
N GLY A 325 -4.75 -16.59 -1.13
CA GLY A 325 -3.59 -15.93 -0.53
C GLY A 325 -4.00 -14.88 0.49
N LYS A 326 -3.30 -14.83 1.62
CA LYS A 326 -3.49 -13.77 2.62
C LYS A 326 -2.77 -12.50 2.18
N PHE A 327 -3.49 -11.39 2.14
CA PHE A 327 -2.95 -10.07 1.78
C PHE A 327 -3.41 -9.03 2.80
N TYR A 328 -2.46 -8.47 3.54
CA TYR A 328 -2.72 -7.58 4.68
C TYR A 328 -2.35 -6.15 4.34
N PHE A 329 -3.22 -5.19 4.69
CA PHE A 329 -2.92 -3.75 4.70
C PHE A 329 -3.01 -3.21 6.13
N PRO A 330 -2.01 -3.49 7.00
CA PRO A 330 -2.06 -3.08 8.40
C PRO A 330 -2.09 -1.56 8.59
N HIS A 331 -1.74 -0.78 7.55
CA HIS A 331 -1.67 0.68 7.57
C HIS A 331 -2.78 1.37 6.75
N GLY A 332 -3.75 0.59 6.27
CA GLY A 332 -4.74 1.07 5.31
C GLY A 332 -4.19 1.15 3.88
N CYS A 333 -4.99 1.73 2.99
CA CYS A 333 -4.73 1.70 1.56
C CYS A 333 -5.35 2.93 0.88
N SER A 334 -4.63 3.53 -0.07
CA SER A 334 -5.10 4.67 -0.86
C SER A 334 -6.33 4.32 -1.72
N GLY A 335 -6.57 3.04 -1.96
CA GLY A 335 -7.76 2.52 -2.66
C GLY A 335 -8.97 2.30 -1.76
N TRP A 336 -8.97 2.69 -0.48
CA TRP A 336 -10.09 2.46 0.44
C TRP A 336 -10.92 3.72 0.71
N ARG A 337 -12.20 3.52 1.00
CA ARG A 337 -13.10 4.52 1.58
C ARG A 337 -13.83 3.93 2.77
N GLU A 338 -13.71 4.59 3.92
CA GLU A 338 -14.52 4.30 5.10
C GLU A 338 -15.76 5.21 5.08
N CYS A 339 -16.95 4.61 5.01
CA CYS A 339 -18.17 5.41 4.94
C CYS A 339 -18.44 6.13 6.26
N PRO A 340 -18.60 7.46 6.28
CA PRO A 340 -18.86 8.21 7.51
C PRO A 340 -20.26 7.91 8.10
N SER A 341 -21.18 7.37 7.30
CA SER A 341 -22.54 7.04 7.71
C SER A 341 -22.63 5.64 8.36
N CYS A 342 -22.13 4.60 7.68
CA CYS A 342 -22.28 3.22 8.13
C CYS A 342 -21.00 2.55 8.66
N GLY A 343 -19.85 3.22 8.60
CA GLY A 343 -18.55 2.69 9.03
C GLY A 343 -18.01 1.52 8.20
N LYS A 344 -18.68 1.15 7.10
CA LYS A 344 -18.21 0.09 6.20
C LYS A 344 -17.11 0.60 5.29
N VAL A 345 -16.15 -0.27 5.01
CA VAL A 345 -15.04 0.01 4.10
C VAL A 345 -15.32 -0.60 2.73
N THR A 346 -15.14 0.21 1.69
CA THR A 346 -15.17 -0.23 0.30
C THR A 346 -13.79 -0.02 -0.33
N MET A 347 -13.29 -1.04 -1.04
CA MET A 347 -12.07 -0.94 -1.82
C MET A 347 -12.38 -0.66 -3.29
N TYR A 348 -11.62 0.24 -3.89
CA TYR A 348 -11.59 0.55 -5.30
C TYR A 348 -10.31 0.00 -5.93
N LEU A 349 -10.44 -0.73 -7.04
CA LEU A 349 -9.34 -1.31 -7.82
C LEU A 349 -9.58 -1.11 -9.31
N GLY A 350 -9.72 0.15 -9.72
CA GLY A 350 -9.94 0.48 -11.12
C GLY A 350 -11.36 0.32 -11.64
N ASN A 351 -11.59 0.97 -12.78
CA ASN A 351 -12.81 0.84 -13.57
C ASN A 351 -12.73 -0.36 -14.51
N GLN A 352 -11.53 -0.63 -15.02
CA GLN A 352 -11.31 -1.71 -15.97
C GLN A 352 -10.22 -2.68 -15.55
N TRP A 353 -10.42 -3.96 -15.85
CA TRP A 353 -9.39 -4.98 -15.75
C TRP A 353 -8.27 -4.77 -16.77
N GLY A 354 -7.07 -5.20 -16.41
CA GLY A 354 -5.86 -5.09 -17.20
C GLY A 354 -4.72 -4.51 -16.38
N TYR A 355 -3.51 -5.04 -16.59
CA TYR A 355 -2.33 -4.63 -15.84
C TYR A 355 -2.03 -3.13 -15.94
N HIS A 356 -2.36 -2.49 -17.06
CA HIS A 356 -2.05 -1.08 -17.36
C HIS A 356 -3.23 -0.14 -17.12
N SER A 357 -4.19 -0.50 -16.27
CA SER A 357 -5.38 0.32 -16.03
C SER A 357 -5.00 1.71 -15.49
N PRO A 358 -5.24 2.81 -16.22
CA PRO A 358 -4.92 4.16 -15.73
C PRO A 358 -5.79 4.52 -14.52
N SER A 359 -6.98 3.92 -14.46
CA SER A 359 -7.96 4.12 -13.41
C SER A 359 -7.64 3.41 -12.09
N LEU A 360 -6.48 2.75 -11.91
CA LEU A 360 -6.20 1.93 -10.71
C LEU A 360 -6.40 2.70 -9.39
N PHE A 361 -5.93 3.94 -9.34
CA PHE A 361 -6.13 4.81 -8.19
C PHE A 361 -7.48 5.49 -8.25
N ILE A 362 -8.06 5.77 -7.08
CA ILE A 362 -9.34 6.49 -6.98
C ILE A 362 -9.17 7.86 -7.67
N PRO A 363 -10.19 8.33 -8.41
CA PRO A 363 -10.22 9.67 -8.96
C PRO A 363 -9.69 10.74 -7.98
N PRO A 364 -8.75 11.59 -8.43
CA PRO A 364 -8.26 12.68 -7.64
C PRO A 364 -9.34 13.76 -7.49
N LEU A 365 -9.13 14.66 -6.52
CA LEU A 365 -10.03 15.77 -6.21
C LEU A 365 -10.29 16.70 -7.41
N LEU A 366 -9.32 16.81 -8.34
CA LEU A 366 -9.38 17.68 -9.50
C LEU A 366 -9.91 16.93 -10.74
N PRO A 367 -11.08 17.30 -11.28
CA PRO A 367 -11.69 16.58 -12.41
C PRO A 367 -10.78 16.48 -13.63
N ARG A 368 -9.97 17.51 -13.89
CA ARG A 368 -9.04 17.56 -15.04
C ARG A 368 -8.02 16.43 -15.06
N LEU A 369 -7.64 15.91 -13.90
CA LEU A 369 -6.66 14.83 -13.80
C LEU A 369 -7.24 13.44 -14.13
N SER A 370 -8.57 13.30 -14.10
CA SER A 370 -9.25 12.03 -14.37
C SER A 370 -10.28 12.07 -15.48
N LYS A 371 -10.42 13.21 -16.18
CA LYS A 371 -11.49 13.44 -17.17
C LYS A 371 -11.61 12.34 -18.23
N ASP A 372 -10.49 11.76 -18.64
CA ASP A 372 -10.44 10.79 -19.75
C ASP A 372 -10.88 9.37 -19.36
N TRP A 373 -10.94 9.05 -18.06
CA TRP A 373 -11.20 7.69 -17.58
C TRP A 373 -12.15 7.61 -16.38
N HIS A 374 -12.50 8.75 -15.76
CA HIS A 374 -13.46 8.81 -14.67
C HIS A 374 -14.85 8.40 -15.18
N GLN A 375 -15.48 7.48 -14.45
CA GLN A 375 -16.78 6.93 -14.81
C GLN A 375 -17.63 6.85 -13.54
N PRO A 376 -18.53 7.82 -13.31
CA PRO A 376 -19.56 7.70 -12.29
C PRO A 376 -20.41 6.46 -12.55
N ARG A 377 -20.81 5.75 -11.49
CA ARG A 377 -21.58 4.50 -11.58
C ARG A 377 -22.96 4.58 -10.92
N SER A 378 -23.32 5.74 -10.38
CA SER A 378 -24.68 6.01 -9.89
C SER A 378 -25.10 7.42 -10.28
N ILE A 379 -26.40 7.71 -10.14
CA ILE A 379 -26.93 9.06 -10.34
C ILE A 379 -26.29 10.02 -9.33
N GLU A 380 -26.14 9.60 -8.07
CA GLU A 380 -25.53 10.41 -7.01
C GLU A 380 -24.06 10.73 -7.31
N GLU A 381 -23.29 9.76 -7.83
CA GLU A 381 -21.91 10.03 -8.26
C GLU A 381 -21.85 10.94 -9.48
N ALA A 382 -22.78 10.79 -10.43
CA ALA A 382 -22.84 11.65 -11.61
C ALA A 382 -23.19 13.09 -11.21
N ASP A 383 -24.16 13.26 -10.30
CA ASP A 383 -24.56 14.56 -9.76
C ASP A 383 -23.40 15.21 -8.97
N ALA A 384 -22.67 14.43 -8.17
CA ALA A 384 -21.48 14.88 -7.46
C ALA A 384 -20.38 15.32 -8.43
N TYR A 385 -20.13 14.55 -9.48
CA TYR A 385 -19.17 14.88 -10.53
C TYR A 385 -19.54 16.20 -11.24
N LEU A 386 -20.82 16.39 -11.59
CA LEU A 386 -21.34 17.64 -12.17
C LEU A 386 -21.28 18.84 -11.21
N GLN A 387 -21.08 18.60 -9.91
CA GLN A 387 -20.84 19.62 -8.89
C GLN A 387 -19.35 19.84 -8.59
N GLY A 388 -18.45 19.17 -9.32
CA GLY A 388 -16.99 19.28 -9.13
C GLY A 388 -16.43 18.42 -8.00
N GLN A 389 -17.18 17.42 -7.54
CA GLN A 389 -16.74 16.42 -6.56
C GLN A 389 -16.24 15.16 -7.28
N ALA A 390 -15.15 15.27 -8.05
CA ALA A 390 -14.66 14.18 -8.90
C ALA A 390 -14.15 12.95 -8.14
N ASP A 391 -13.76 13.11 -6.88
CA ASP A 391 -13.30 12.04 -5.98
C ASP A 391 -14.43 11.37 -5.20
N ALA A 392 -15.68 11.82 -5.38
CA ALA A 392 -16.85 11.25 -4.74
C ALA A 392 -17.17 9.85 -5.28
N MET A 393 -17.39 8.92 -4.37
CA MET A 393 -17.80 7.56 -4.65
C MET A 393 -18.91 7.13 -3.71
N GLN A 394 -19.94 6.50 -4.24
CA GLN A 394 -21.04 5.98 -3.46
C GLN A 394 -20.58 4.78 -2.63
N CYS A 395 -20.92 4.80 -1.33
CA CYS A 395 -20.74 3.64 -0.46
C CYS A 395 -21.63 2.51 -0.95
N ALA A 396 -21.01 1.42 -1.39
CA ALA A 396 -21.70 0.27 -1.98
C ALA A 396 -22.65 -0.47 -1.01
N TYR A 397 -22.62 -0.13 0.29
CA TYR A 397 -23.49 -0.69 1.33
C TYR A 397 -24.74 0.13 1.65
N CYS A 398 -24.61 1.47 1.75
CA CYS A 398 -25.69 2.33 2.26
C CYS A 398 -26.03 3.51 1.34
N GLY A 399 -25.32 3.70 0.23
CA GLY A 399 -25.59 4.76 -0.74
C GLY A 399 -25.03 6.14 -0.38
N THR A 400 -24.47 6.35 0.83
CA THR A 400 -23.84 7.63 1.19
C THR A 400 -22.58 7.87 0.36
N LEU A 401 -22.42 9.09 -0.19
CA LEU A 401 -21.20 9.50 -0.90
C LEU A 401 -20.00 9.57 0.05
N THR A 402 -18.86 9.16 -0.47
CA THR A 402 -17.56 9.17 0.22
C THR A 402 -16.52 9.85 -0.67
N GLU A 403 -15.80 10.80 -0.10
CA GLU A 403 -14.71 11.56 -0.75
C GLU A 403 -13.31 11.14 -0.26
N LEU A 404 -12.25 11.73 -0.82
CA LEU A 404 -10.85 11.46 -0.50
C LEU A 404 -10.48 11.60 0.97
N LEU A 405 -11.12 12.54 1.68
CA LEU A 405 -10.94 12.72 3.13
C LEU A 405 -11.29 11.45 3.93
N HIS A 406 -12.13 10.56 3.38
CA HIS A 406 -12.53 9.30 4.00
C HIS A 406 -11.57 8.14 3.71
N THR A 407 -10.36 8.41 3.22
CA THR A 407 -9.32 7.40 3.04
C THR A 407 -8.67 7.07 4.38
N PRO A 408 -8.81 5.83 4.91
CA PRO A 408 -8.23 5.48 6.20
C PRO A 408 -6.74 5.16 6.06
N LEU A 409 -5.89 6.18 5.99
CA LEU A 409 -4.43 6.02 6.03
C LEU A 409 -3.94 6.21 7.47
N ILE A 410 -3.16 5.25 7.96
CA ILE A 410 -2.46 5.36 9.24
C ILE A 410 -0.95 5.24 9.00
N MET A 411 -0.17 6.03 9.73
CA MET A 411 1.28 5.95 9.76
C MET A 411 1.71 5.12 10.98
N GLN A 412 2.93 4.57 10.96
CA GLN A 412 3.52 3.83 12.09
C GLN A 412 3.89 4.78 13.24
N SER A 413 2.92 5.46 13.85
CA SER A 413 3.15 6.49 14.88
C SER A 413 3.48 5.91 16.25
N SER A 414 4.27 6.66 17.01
CA SER A 414 4.57 6.34 18.42
C SER A 414 3.36 6.56 19.33
N PHE A 415 2.39 7.36 18.88
CA PHE A 415 1.17 7.68 19.60
C PHE A 415 0.00 6.94 18.99
N LYS A 416 -0.54 5.99 19.76
CA LYS A 416 -1.64 5.14 19.33
C LYS A 416 -2.94 5.94 19.35
N GLY A 417 -3.38 6.40 18.17
CA GLY A 417 -4.76 6.83 17.97
C GLY A 417 -5.73 5.65 18.08
N HIS A 418 -7.04 5.93 18.12
CA HIS A 418 -8.05 4.88 17.93
C HIS A 418 -8.00 4.42 16.47
N HIS A 419 -7.40 3.26 16.21
CA HIS A 419 -7.47 2.66 14.89
C HIS A 419 -8.90 2.20 14.61
N PRO A 420 -9.41 2.36 13.38
CA PRO A 420 -10.68 1.77 13.01
C PRO A 420 -10.68 0.25 13.28
N PRO A 421 -11.80 -0.32 13.77
CA PRO A 421 -11.87 -1.75 14.15
C PRO A 421 -11.42 -2.72 13.06
N PHE A 422 -11.59 -2.37 11.78
CA PHE A 422 -11.15 -3.21 10.66
C PHE A 422 -9.64 -3.31 10.55
N LEU A 423 -8.89 -2.24 10.85
CA LEU A 423 -7.43 -2.30 10.86
C LEU A 423 -6.93 -3.16 12.01
N GLU A 424 -7.58 -3.08 13.18
CA GLU A 424 -7.23 -3.95 14.30
C GLU A 424 -7.41 -5.43 13.97
N GLU A 425 -8.49 -5.79 13.27
CA GLU A 425 -8.75 -7.17 12.86
C GLU A 425 -7.70 -7.67 11.86
N ILE A 426 -7.35 -6.87 10.85
CA ILE A 426 -6.28 -7.17 9.90
C ILE A 426 -4.95 -7.39 10.65
N GLN A 427 -4.63 -6.51 11.60
CA GLN A 427 -3.41 -6.64 12.41
C GLN A 427 -3.43 -7.88 13.29
N ARG A 428 -4.59 -8.33 13.80
CA ARG A 428 -4.72 -9.57 14.58
C ARG A 428 -4.49 -10.82 13.72
N ASP A 429 -5.16 -10.95 12.56
CA ASP A 429 -4.97 -12.10 11.66
C ASP A 429 -3.52 -12.17 11.15
N MET A 430 -2.95 -11.02 10.79
CA MET A 430 -1.55 -10.89 10.39
C MET A 430 -0.58 -11.39 11.48
N ARG A 431 -0.80 -11.03 12.75
CA ARG A 431 0.05 -11.50 13.86
C ARG A 431 0.05 -13.02 13.96
N ILE A 432 -1.10 -13.66 13.78
CA ILE A 432 -1.22 -15.13 13.82
C ILE A 432 -0.45 -15.76 12.66
N SER A 433 -0.58 -15.20 11.44
CA SER A 433 0.18 -15.63 10.26
C SER A 433 1.69 -15.57 10.51
N LEU A 434 2.16 -14.48 11.14
CA LEU A 434 3.57 -14.30 11.50
C LEU A 434 4.08 -15.27 12.56
N GLU A 435 3.24 -15.85 13.43
CA GLU A 435 3.71 -16.79 14.47
C GLU A 435 4.30 -18.08 13.88
N LYS A 436 3.88 -18.49 12.68
CA LYS A 436 4.22 -19.78 12.06
C LYS A 436 5.10 -19.67 10.81
N ALA A 437 5.36 -18.48 10.29
CA ALA A 437 6.14 -18.26 9.08
C ALA A 437 7.60 -18.72 9.18
N GLU A 438 8.04 -19.78 8.52
CA GLU A 438 9.43 -20.24 8.56
C GLU A 438 10.42 -19.24 7.93
N HIS A 439 9.93 -18.37 7.04
CA HIS A 439 10.72 -17.37 6.33
C HIS A 439 10.05 -15.98 6.30
N ILE A 440 10.83 -14.94 6.61
CA ILE A 440 10.43 -13.54 6.48
C ILE A 440 11.22 -12.89 5.34
N VAL A 441 10.53 -12.22 4.41
CA VAL A 441 11.15 -11.44 3.34
C VAL A 441 10.91 -9.96 3.60
N MET A 442 11.97 -9.22 3.93
CA MET A 442 11.95 -7.76 4.00
C MET A 442 12.16 -7.20 2.59
N PHE A 443 11.05 -6.93 1.89
CA PHE A 443 11.04 -6.55 0.47
C PHE A 443 10.75 -5.05 0.33
N GLY A 444 11.80 -4.25 0.17
CA GLY A 444 11.69 -2.79 0.15
C GLY A 444 11.27 -2.19 1.49
N TYR A 445 11.44 -2.93 2.58
CA TYR A 445 11.09 -2.54 3.94
C TYR A 445 12.31 -2.58 4.85
N THR A 446 12.61 -1.47 5.53
CA THR A 446 13.80 -1.31 6.39
C THR A 446 13.59 -1.73 7.84
N LEU A 447 12.33 -1.94 8.26
CA LEU A 447 11.93 -2.19 9.65
C LEU A 447 12.52 -1.12 10.60
N PRO A 448 12.08 0.15 10.43
CA PRO A 448 12.71 1.29 11.08
C PRO A 448 12.55 1.22 12.62
N PRO A 449 13.38 1.93 13.40
CA PRO A 449 13.44 1.79 14.86
C PRO A 449 12.13 2.09 15.60
N ASP A 450 11.32 2.97 15.04
CA ASP A 450 10.01 3.41 15.53
C ASP A 450 8.90 2.37 15.31
N ASP A 451 9.15 1.34 14.51
CA ASP A 451 8.25 0.22 14.32
C ASP A 451 8.35 -0.81 15.46
N VAL A 452 8.12 -0.32 16.68
CA VAL A 452 8.32 -1.06 17.93
C VAL A 452 7.47 -2.33 17.97
N ILE A 453 6.26 -2.30 17.40
CA ILE A 453 5.33 -3.44 17.43
C ILE A 453 5.87 -4.61 16.63
N TYR A 454 6.25 -4.40 15.36
CA TYR A 454 6.72 -5.51 14.53
C TYR A 454 8.13 -5.95 14.94
N ARG A 455 9.02 -5.04 15.35
CA ARG A 455 10.32 -5.41 15.94
C ARG A 455 10.14 -6.30 17.18
N SER A 456 9.23 -5.94 18.08
CA SER A 456 8.94 -6.73 19.29
C SER A 456 8.34 -8.08 18.96
N LEU A 457 7.40 -8.14 18.01
CA LEU A 457 6.76 -9.37 17.57
C LEU A 457 7.77 -10.35 16.95
N LEU A 458 8.63 -9.87 16.05
CA LEU A 458 9.65 -10.66 15.38
C LEU A 458 10.74 -11.13 16.38
N SER A 459 11.20 -10.27 17.28
CA SER A 459 12.17 -10.63 18.32
C SER A 459 11.62 -11.67 19.31
N ALA A 460 10.37 -11.50 19.77
CA ALA A 460 9.73 -12.43 20.69
C ALA A 460 9.64 -13.84 20.08
N ARG A 461 9.44 -13.91 18.77
CA ARG A 461 9.36 -15.17 18.04
C ARG A 461 10.68 -15.92 18.02
N GLN A 462 11.79 -15.24 17.72
CA GLN A 462 13.13 -15.84 17.70
C GLN A 462 13.45 -16.55 19.04
N LYS A 463 13.07 -15.93 20.17
CA LYS A 463 13.35 -16.44 21.51
C LYS A 463 12.48 -17.63 21.94
N ARG A 464 11.27 -17.77 21.39
CA ARG A 464 10.33 -18.85 21.76
C ARG A 464 10.74 -20.21 21.21
N ASP A 465 11.43 -20.25 20.07
CA ASP A 465 11.61 -21.49 19.32
C ASP A 465 12.94 -22.24 19.55
N LYS A 466 13.57 -22.07 20.74
CA LYS A 466 14.83 -22.77 21.13
C LYS A 466 15.87 -22.87 20.00
N GLY A 467 16.08 -21.78 19.25
CA GLY A 467 17.01 -21.76 18.12
C GLY A 467 16.43 -22.19 16.76
N HIS A 468 15.11 -22.25 16.59
CA HIS A 468 14.40 -22.50 15.32
C HIS A 468 13.60 -21.27 14.84
N GLY A 469 14.10 -20.06 15.11
CA GLY A 469 13.47 -18.81 14.66
C GLY A 469 13.39 -18.70 13.13
N PRO A 470 12.56 -17.80 12.58
CA PRO A 470 12.42 -17.68 11.14
C PRO A 470 13.74 -17.29 10.45
N TYR A 471 13.93 -17.77 9.22
CA TYR A 471 14.95 -17.26 8.31
C TYR A 471 14.55 -15.87 7.80
N CYS A 472 15.49 -15.01 7.44
CA CYS A 472 15.21 -13.66 6.94
C CYS A 472 15.99 -13.33 5.66
N SER A 473 15.27 -12.89 4.62
CA SER A 473 15.83 -12.34 3.40
C SER A 473 15.60 -10.83 3.34
N VAL A 474 16.66 -10.05 3.13
CA VAL A 474 16.57 -8.58 3.04
C VAL A 474 16.88 -8.12 1.62
N VAL A 475 15.95 -7.36 1.05
CA VAL A 475 16.07 -6.71 -0.26
C VAL A 475 15.68 -5.26 -0.12
N VAL A 476 16.66 -4.38 0.11
CA VAL A 476 16.44 -2.96 0.40
C VAL A 476 17.45 -2.11 -0.36
N GLY A 477 16.97 -1.00 -0.90
CA GLY A 477 17.77 -0.16 -1.79
C GLY A 477 18.08 -0.85 -3.11
N ARG A 478 18.89 -0.20 -3.94
CA ARG A 478 19.43 -0.77 -5.17
C ARG A 478 20.80 -0.19 -5.43
N ARG A 479 21.77 -1.05 -5.67
CA ARG A 479 23.12 -0.69 -6.06
C ARG A 479 23.46 -1.27 -7.41
N ALA A 480 23.85 -0.42 -8.36
CA ALA A 480 24.17 -0.85 -9.72
C ALA A 480 25.46 -1.66 -9.80
N ASP A 481 26.38 -1.47 -8.86
CA ASP A 481 27.67 -2.16 -8.74
C ASP A 481 27.59 -3.44 -7.89
N ALA A 482 26.42 -3.78 -7.35
CA ALA A 482 26.26 -4.94 -6.50
C ALA A 482 26.33 -6.24 -7.32
N PRO A 483 26.86 -7.33 -6.74
CA PRO A 483 26.80 -8.63 -7.38
C PRO A 483 25.34 -9.10 -7.52
N ASP A 484 25.05 -9.80 -8.62
CA ASP A 484 23.72 -10.36 -8.91
C ASP A 484 23.50 -11.69 -8.16
N CYS A 485 23.68 -11.68 -6.84
CA CYS A 485 23.55 -12.86 -6.00
C CYS A 485 23.06 -12.52 -4.59
N TRP A 486 22.64 -13.57 -3.87
CA TRP A 486 22.41 -13.48 -2.43
C TRP A 486 23.74 -13.58 -1.69
N LEU A 487 23.96 -12.67 -0.74
CA LEU A 487 25.12 -12.62 0.14
C LEU A 487 24.79 -13.26 1.49
N TYR A 488 25.71 -14.05 2.03
CA TYR A 488 25.54 -14.80 3.28
C TYR A 488 26.75 -14.64 4.22
N GLY A 489 26.54 -14.84 5.53
CA GLY A 489 27.63 -15.00 6.50
C GLY A 489 28.74 -13.97 6.38
N ASP A 490 29.97 -14.44 6.23
CA ASP A 490 31.18 -13.62 6.10
C ASP A 490 31.22 -12.80 4.81
N GLU A 491 30.68 -13.32 3.69
CA GLU A 491 30.58 -12.58 2.43
C GLU A 491 29.71 -11.33 2.61
N LEU A 492 28.56 -11.49 3.25
CA LEU A 492 27.68 -10.38 3.59
C LEU A 492 28.38 -9.41 4.56
N THR A 493 29.05 -9.91 5.59
CA THR A 493 29.79 -9.05 6.54
C THR A 493 30.86 -8.22 5.84
N ASN A 494 31.67 -8.85 4.98
CA ASN A 494 32.71 -8.18 4.21
C ASN A 494 32.12 -7.13 3.27
N TYR A 495 31.00 -7.43 2.62
CA TYR A 495 30.30 -6.48 1.74
C TYR A 495 29.82 -5.24 2.51
N LEU A 496 29.31 -5.42 3.74
CA LEU A 496 28.84 -4.30 4.57
C LEU A 496 29.95 -3.34 5.02
N HIS A 497 31.20 -3.81 5.09
CA HIS A 497 32.37 -3.01 5.47
C HIS A 497 33.01 -2.27 4.29
N GLN A 498 32.54 -2.50 3.06
CA GLN A 498 33.05 -1.79 1.89
C GLN A 498 32.42 -0.40 1.80
N GLU A 499 33.22 0.62 1.50
CA GLU A 499 32.68 1.92 1.07
C GLU A 499 32.19 1.82 -0.38
N PRO A 500 31.05 2.43 -0.77
CA PRO A 500 30.12 3.23 0.03
C PRO A 500 28.94 2.43 0.63
N VAL A 501 29.06 1.12 0.84
CA VAL A 501 27.99 0.29 1.44
C VAL A 501 27.82 0.62 2.91
N GLN A 502 28.93 0.93 3.58
CA GLN A 502 28.95 1.38 4.95
C GLN A 502 27.98 2.56 5.14
N ASN A 503 27.06 2.44 6.11
CA ASN A 503 25.99 3.41 6.41
C ASN A 503 24.84 3.53 5.39
N SER A 504 24.79 2.70 4.34
CA SER A 504 23.64 2.63 3.43
C SER A 504 22.38 2.07 4.11
N ASP A 505 21.20 2.32 3.54
CA ASP A 505 19.94 1.76 4.08
C ASP A 505 19.90 0.23 3.99
N PHE A 506 20.60 -0.35 3.00
CA PHE A 506 20.83 -1.79 2.94
C PHE A 506 21.61 -2.27 4.18
N ALA A 507 22.71 -1.59 4.52
CA ALA A 507 23.51 -1.94 5.69
C ALA A 507 22.73 -1.81 7.01
N LYS A 508 21.94 -0.74 7.16
CA LYS A 508 21.07 -0.54 8.33
C LYS A 508 20.00 -1.63 8.44
N ALA A 509 19.34 -1.98 7.32
CA ALA A 509 18.33 -3.02 7.28
C ALA A 509 18.90 -4.40 7.61
N ILE A 510 20.07 -4.74 7.06
CA ILE A 510 20.77 -5.99 7.39
C ILE A 510 21.17 -6.02 8.87
N THR A 511 21.70 -4.92 9.41
CA THR A 511 22.07 -4.83 10.83
C THR A 511 20.86 -5.08 11.73
N THR A 512 19.75 -4.39 11.46
CA THR A 512 18.47 -4.61 12.16
C THR A 512 18.00 -6.07 12.04
N ALA A 513 18.05 -6.65 10.84
CA ALA A 513 17.65 -8.05 10.66
C ALA A 513 18.54 -9.01 11.44
N ARG A 514 19.86 -8.78 11.48
CA ARG A 514 20.81 -9.61 12.26
C ARG A 514 20.55 -9.51 13.76
N GLU A 515 20.21 -8.32 14.27
CA GLU A 515 19.81 -8.12 15.66
C GLU A 515 18.56 -8.92 16.04
N LEU A 516 17.60 -9.05 15.11
CA LEU A 516 16.31 -9.70 15.38
C LEU A 516 16.27 -11.20 15.09
N PHE A 517 17.06 -11.67 14.12
CA PHE A 517 16.99 -13.05 13.63
C PHE A 517 18.26 -13.86 13.87
N GLY A 518 19.40 -13.21 14.14
CA GLY A 518 20.72 -13.83 14.21
C GLY A 518 21.45 -13.77 12.88
N ALA A 519 22.79 -13.61 12.93
CA ALA A 519 23.60 -13.37 11.74
C ALA A 519 23.61 -14.56 10.76
N GLU A 520 23.46 -15.77 11.28
CA GLU A 520 23.43 -17.03 10.54
C GLU A 520 22.11 -17.29 9.80
N ARG A 521 21.05 -16.54 10.15
CA ARG A 521 19.70 -16.67 9.57
C ARG A 521 19.32 -15.54 8.62
N VAL A 522 20.26 -14.65 8.31
CA VAL A 522 20.03 -13.47 7.48
C VAL A 522 20.87 -13.57 6.22
N ARG A 523 20.21 -13.33 5.07
CA ARG A 523 20.87 -13.06 3.79
C ARG A 523 20.41 -11.73 3.22
N GLY A 524 21.24 -11.15 2.35
CA GLY A 524 20.94 -9.88 1.69
C GLY A 524 21.10 -9.95 0.18
N TYR A 525 20.27 -9.20 -0.55
CA TYR A 525 20.41 -9.00 -1.99
C TYR A 525 20.61 -7.50 -2.31
N ALA A 526 21.86 -7.10 -2.51
CA ALA A 526 22.23 -5.69 -2.68
C ALA A 526 21.87 -5.12 -4.07
N GLY A 527 21.67 -5.97 -5.08
CA GLY A 527 21.16 -5.57 -6.40
C GLY A 527 19.74 -5.00 -6.35
N GLY A 528 19.02 -5.20 -5.25
CA GLY A 528 17.74 -4.55 -4.99
C GLY A 528 16.60 -5.03 -5.89
N ILE A 529 15.61 -4.14 -6.02
CA ILE A 529 14.36 -4.39 -6.73
C ILE A 529 14.38 -3.55 -8.02
N PRO A 530 14.08 -4.11 -9.21
CA PRO A 530 13.49 -5.45 -9.45
C PRO A 530 14.51 -6.59 -9.62
N GLN A 531 15.81 -6.31 -9.56
CA GLN A 531 16.89 -7.23 -9.91
C GLN A 531 16.86 -8.57 -9.15
N VAL A 532 16.36 -8.58 -7.91
CA VAL A 532 16.20 -9.80 -7.11
C VAL A 532 15.29 -10.84 -7.74
N PHE A 533 14.34 -10.43 -8.60
CA PHE A 533 13.42 -11.33 -9.28
C PHE A 533 13.56 -11.32 -10.80
N THR A 534 14.46 -10.51 -11.37
CA THR A 534 14.68 -10.46 -12.82
C THR A 534 15.98 -11.14 -13.24
N ASP A 535 15.94 -11.80 -14.38
CA ASP A 535 17.12 -12.33 -15.03
C ASP A 535 17.90 -11.19 -15.70
N CYS A 536 19.19 -11.07 -15.41
CA CYS A 536 20.01 -9.96 -15.87
C CYS A 536 20.24 -9.96 -17.40
N THR A 537 20.10 -11.10 -18.06
CA THR A 537 20.33 -11.25 -19.50
C THR A 537 19.09 -10.91 -20.31
N SER A 538 17.93 -11.42 -19.91
CA SER A 538 16.65 -11.17 -20.58
C SER A 538 15.93 -9.92 -20.11
N GLY A 539 16.24 -9.43 -18.90
CA GLY A 539 15.52 -8.33 -18.27
C GLY A 539 14.08 -8.69 -17.88
N LEU A 540 13.70 -9.97 -17.91
CA LEU A 540 12.37 -10.47 -17.56
C LEU A 540 12.36 -11.07 -16.15
N ALA A 541 11.18 -11.19 -15.56
CA ALA A 541 11.03 -11.90 -14.29
C ALA A 541 11.42 -13.38 -14.44
N SER A 542 12.18 -13.91 -13.49
CA SER A 542 12.72 -15.26 -13.50
C SER A 542 12.09 -16.12 -12.42
N GLN A 543 11.45 -17.23 -12.83
CA GLN A 543 10.85 -18.18 -11.90
C GLN A 543 11.88 -18.73 -10.91
N ALA A 544 13.11 -18.99 -11.35
CA ALA A 544 14.18 -19.48 -10.47
C ALA A 544 14.54 -18.47 -9.39
N LYS A 545 14.63 -17.18 -9.73
CA LYS A 545 14.90 -16.12 -8.76
C LYS A 545 13.73 -15.89 -7.80
N VAL A 546 12.49 -15.94 -8.28
CA VAL A 546 11.30 -15.84 -7.40
C VAL A 546 11.21 -17.02 -6.44
N LEU A 547 11.51 -18.24 -6.91
CA LEU A 547 11.60 -19.42 -6.07
C LEU A 547 12.70 -19.28 -5.01
N ASP A 548 13.90 -18.84 -5.38
CA ASP A 548 14.97 -18.61 -4.41
C ASP A 548 14.59 -17.51 -3.42
N LEU A 549 13.96 -16.42 -3.87
CA LEU A 549 13.44 -15.34 -3.03
C LEU A 549 12.43 -15.84 -1.99
N LEU A 550 11.48 -16.69 -2.35
CA LEU A 550 10.42 -17.14 -1.44
C LEU A 550 10.80 -18.38 -0.63
N TYR A 551 11.55 -19.30 -1.23
CA TYR A 551 11.84 -20.63 -0.72
C TYR A 551 13.35 -20.94 -0.76
N PRO A 552 14.19 -20.20 -0.01
CA PRO A 552 15.63 -20.44 0.06
C PRO A 552 15.98 -21.84 0.53
N LYS A 553 16.95 -22.49 -0.13
CA LYS A 553 17.40 -23.85 0.20
C LYS A 553 17.91 -24.00 1.65
N GLN A 554 18.36 -22.90 2.25
CA GLN A 554 18.82 -22.83 3.65
C GLN A 554 17.68 -23.03 4.65
N CYS A 555 16.47 -22.61 4.29
CA CYS A 555 15.26 -22.81 5.10
C CYS A 555 14.49 -24.08 4.67
N TYR A 556 14.61 -24.43 3.39
CA TYR A 556 13.65 -25.30 2.71
C TYR A 556 14.37 -26.42 1.93
N CYS A 557 14.06 -27.68 2.24
CA CYS A 557 14.72 -28.83 1.58
C CYS A 557 14.22 -29.13 0.15
N GLN A 558 13.11 -28.54 -0.29
CA GLN A 558 12.64 -28.59 -1.67
C GLN A 558 12.10 -27.22 -2.10
N PRO A 559 12.12 -26.87 -3.41
CA PRO A 559 11.80 -25.52 -3.89
C PRO A 559 10.33 -25.08 -3.71
N ILE A 560 9.42 -26.01 -3.39
CA ILE A 560 8.01 -25.76 -3.12
C ILE A 560 7.61 -26.71 -1.97
N ILE A 561 7.25 -26.21 -0.78
CA ILE A 561 7.15 -27.03 0.45
C ILE A 561 5.72 -27.23 0.95
N ARG A 562 5.55 -28.38 1.61
CA ARG A 562 4.66 -28.71 2.75
C ARG A 562 4.70 -30.21 3.13
N ASP A 563 5.56 -31.04 2.51
CA ASP A 563 5.67 -32.48 2.85
C ASP A 563 6.49 -32.79 4.12
N LYS A 564 7.02 -31.78 4.81
CA LYS A 564 7.66 -31.96 6.11
C LYS A 564 6.66 -31.76 7.25
N ARG A 565 5.73 -32.70 7.44
CA ARG A 565 5.09 -32.96 8.75
C ARG A 565 4.21 -34.19 8.75
#